data_AF-A0A958LAH5-F1
#
_entry.id   AF-A0A958LAH5-F1
#
_cell.length_a   1.000
_cell.length_b   1.000
_cell.length_c   1.000
_cell.angle_alpha   90.00
_cell.angle_beta   90.00
_cell.angle_gamma   90.00
#
_symmetry.space_group_name_H-M   'P 1'
#
loop_
_entity.id
_entity.type
_entity.pdbx_description
1 polymer ?
#
loop_
_entity_poly.entity_id
_entity_poly.type
_entity_poly.pdbx_seq_one_letter_code
_entity_poly.pdbx_strand_id
1 'polypeptide(L)'
;MSDAAQKIKSSAAASRSGAAPARAKSSKVSSKRAKKQPPLSREQINQLIVDHQVDGQKMAWKLLNRWRLRLPKEDVVSIVGIALCEAGNRFDPSYQATFRTFFFYHLRGVLIKEVTRMIQDRNTYALRSLPGEVEGELAPNY
;
A
#
# COMPACT_ATOMS: atom_id res chain seq x y z
N MET A 1 18.83 -44.21 36.24
CA MET A 1 18.07 -43.73 37.41
C MET A 1 18.91 -42.67 38.10
N SER A 2 18.27 -41.68 38.73
CA SER A 2 18.82 -40.39 39.21
C SER A 2 18.88 -39.29 38.16
N ASP A 3 18.53 -38.03 38.42
CA ASP A 3 17.56 -37.45 39.35
C ASP A 3 17.37 -35.99 38.87
N ALA A 4 16.17 -35.46 39.08
CA ALA A 4 15.80 -34.10 38.72
C ALA A 4 16.39 -33.08 39.71
N ALA A 5 16.84 -31.90 39.25
CA ALA A 5 16.88 -30.71 40.12
C ALA A 5 16.93 -29.41 39.31
N GLN A 6 15.84 -28.66 39.43
CA GLN A 6 15.65 -27.28 38.99
C GLN A 6 16.60 -26.32 39.72
N LYS A 7 17.03 -25.25 39.05
CA LYS A 7 17.61 -24.08 39.72
C LYS A 7 17.10 -22.77 39.12
N ILE A 8 16.21 -22.16 39.87
CA ILE A 8 15.67 -20.81 39.68
C ILE A 8 16.62 -19.82 40.39
N LYS A 9 17.07 -18.78 39.67
CA LYS A 9 17.59 -17.48 40.20
C LYS A 9 17.32 -16.44 39.11
N SER A 10 16.37 -15.51 39.22
CA SER A 10 16.25 -14.31 40.08
C SER A 10 17.24 -13.18 39.80
N SER A 11 16.67 -11.97 39.59
CA SER A 11 17.25 -10.62 39.53
C SER A 11 17.98 -10.26 38.22
N ALA A 12 17.84 -9.08 37.61
CA ALA A 12 17.52 -7.77 38.18
C ALA A 12 16.77 -6.87 37.16
N ALA A 13 15.79 -6.14 37.67
CA ALA A 13 15.15 -5.02 37.00
C ALA A 13 16.11 -3.82 37.01
N ALA A 14 16.58 -3.41 35.84
CA ALA A 14 17.38 -2.20 35.66
C ALA A 14 16.47 -1.04 35.23
N SER A 15 16.18 -0.17 36.20
CA SER A 15 15.63 1.17 36.04
C SER A 15 16.53 2.02 35.12
N ARG A 16 16.05 2.35 33.91
CA ARG A 16 16.67 3.38 33.06
C ARG A 16 15.94 4.70 33.30
N SER A 17 16.61 5.54 34.10
CA SER A 17 16.32 6.95 34.32
C SER A 17 16.11 7.70 33.00
N GLY A 18 14.94 8.31 32.86
CA GLY A 18 14.65 9.27 31.81
C GLY A 18 15.39 10.59 32.07
N ALA A 19 16.45 10.84 31.30
CA ALA A 19 17.04 12.16 31.15
C ALA A 19 16.47 12.78 29.86
N ALA A 20 15.67 13.83 30.02
CA ALA A 20 15.12 14.61 28.91
C ALA A 20 16.25 15.35 28.18
N PRO A 21 16.41 15.21 26.85
CA PRO A 21 17.38 16.01 26.12
C PRO A 21 16.91 17.47 25.98
N ALA A 22 17.85 18.37 26.21
CA ALA A 22 17.70 19.82 26.12
C ALA A 22 17.16 20.26 24.74
N ARG A 23 16.19 21.17 24.80
CA ARG A 23 15.53 21.84 23.67
C ARG A 23 16.56 22.60 22.84
N ALA A 24 17.02 21.98 21.76
CA ALA A 24 17.89 22.60 20.77
C ALA A 24 17.17 23.80 20.13
N LYS A 25 17.88 24.93 20.07
CA LYS A 25 17.43 26.19 19.50
C LYS A 25 17.11 25.99 18.02
N SER A 26 15.87 26.29 17.64
CA SER A 26 15.39 26.33 16.25
C SER A 26 16.24 27.29 15.43
N SER A 27 17.16 26.75 14.64
CA SER A 27 17.85 27.49 13.60
C SER A 27 16.85 27.79 12.49
N LYS A 28 16.64 29.07 12.24
CA LYS A 28 15.77 29.62 11.20
C LYS A 28 16.37 29.23 9.84
N VAL A 29 15.97 28.06 9.31
CA VAL A 29 16.38 27.59 7.98
C VAL A 29 15.76 28.52 6.95
N SER A 30 16.58 29.46 6.47
CA SER A 30 16.27 30.30 5.32
C SER A 30 15.99 29.40 4.11
N SER A 31 14.71 29.26 3.78
CA SER A 31 14.21 28.54 2.60
C SER A 31 14.70 29.27 1.34
N LYS A 32 15.92 28.97 0.90
CA LYS A 32 16.35 29.26 -0.47
C LYS A 32 15.43 28.45 -1.40
N ARG A 33 14.52 29.15 -2.09
CA ARG A 33 13.57 28.61 -3.06
C ARG A 33 14.34 27.79 -4.09
N ALA A 34 14.31 26.47 -3.95
CA ALA A 34 15.02 25.56 -4.84
C ALA A 34 14.52 25.77 -6.27
N LYS A 35 15.46 25.92 -7.22
CA LYS A 35 15.13 25.97 -8.64
C LYS A 35 14.39 24.69 -8.99
N LYS A 36 13.18 24.84 -9.57
CA LYS A 36 12.31 23.72 -9.94
C LYS A 36 13.09 22.85 -10.95
N GLN A 37 13.30 21.58 -10.61
CA GLN A 37 13.90 20.62 -11.54
C GLN A 37 13.01 20.50 -12.78
N PRO A 38 13.58 20.28 -13.98
CA PRO A 38 12.77 20.01 -15.16
C PRO A 38 11.96 18.72 -14.96
N PRO A 39 10.76 18.62 -15.58
CA PRO A 39 9.98 17.39 -15.55
C PRO A 39 10.78 16.25 -16.20
N LEU A 40 10.54 15.02 -15.73
CA LEU A 40 11.21 13.83 -16.25
C LEU A 40 10.84 13.58 -17.72
N SER A 41 11.79 13.10 -18.51
CA SER A 41 11.52 12.66 -19.88
C SER A 41 10.69 11.38 -19.89
N ARG A 42 10.07 11.08 -21.03
CA ARG A 42 9.26 9.87 -21.19
C ARG A 42 10.09 8.59 -21.01
N GLU A 43 11.33 8.60 -21.48
CA GLU A 43 12.29 7.50 -21.32
C GLU A 43 12.63 7.28 -19.84
N GLN A 44 12.84 8.36 -19.08
CA GLN A 44 13.10 8.27 -17.64
C GLN A 44 11.89 7.70 -16.88
N ILE A 45 10.68 8.11 -17.27
CA ILE A 45 9.43 7.58 -16.70
C ILE A 45 9.31 6.08 -16.99
N ASN A 46 9.54 5.66 -18.24
CA ASN A 46 9.49 4.25 -18.62
C ASN A 46 10.52 3.42 -17.85
N GLN A 47 11.73 3.95 -17.66
CA GLN A 47 12.77 3.28 -16.89
C GLN A 47 12.36 3.10 -15.43
N LEU A 48 11.78 4.14 -14.80
CA LEU A 48 11.26 4.04 -13.43
C LEU A 48 10.20 2.94 -13.29
N ILE A 49 9.31 2.81 -14.28
CA ILE A 49 8.25 1.79 -14.30
C ILE A 49 8.86 0.38 -14.35
N VAL A 50 9.82 0.14 -15.26
CA VAL A 50 10.48 -1.16 -15.43
C VAL A 50 11.27 -1.53 -14.17
N ASP A 51 12.09 -0.61 -13.66
CA ASP A 51 12.98 -0.85 -12.51
C ASP A 51 12.21 -1.22 -11.23
N HIS A 52 11.00 -0.69 -11.06
CA HIS A 52 10.21 -0.88 -9.84
C HIS A 52 9.11 -1.94 -9.95
N GLN A 53 9.01 -2.66 -11.08
CA GLN A 53 7.94 -3.65 -11.29
C GLN A 53 7.95 -4.77 -10.25
N VAL A 54 9.10 -5.42 -10.06
CA VAL A 54 9.26 -6.54 -9.13
C VAL A 54 9.08 -6.09 -7.68
N ASP A 55 9.64 -4.93 -7.34
CA ASP A 55 9.55 -4.37 -5.99
C ASP A 55 8.13 -3.91 -5.66
N GLY A 56 7.39 -3.39 -6.64
CA GLY A 56 5.98 -3.04 -6.51
C GLY A 56 5.11 -4.24 -6.17
N GLN A 57 5.33 -5.38 -6.83
CA GLN A 57 4.62 -6.62 -6.51
C GLN A 57 4.91 -7.09 -5.08
N LYS A 58 6.18 -7.08 -4.67
CA LYS A 58 6.56 -7.43 -3.28
C LYS A 58 5.91 -6.50 -2.25
N MET A 59 5.84 -5.20 -2.56
CA MET A 59 5.18 -4.21 -1.69
C MET A 59 3.67 -4.46 -1.59
N ALA A 60 3.00 -4.72 -2.72
CA ALA A 60 1.58 -5.04 -2.75
C ALA A 60 1.26 -6.28 -1.90
N TRP A 61 2.01 -7.37 -2.06
CA TRP A 61 1.83 -8.58 -1.26
C TRP A 61 2.01 -8.35 0.24
N LYS A 62 3.00 -7.55 0.64
CA LYS A 62 3.19 -7.19 2.06
C LYS A 62 2.00 -6.42 2.63
N LEU A 63 1.40 -5.52 1.85
CA LEU A 63 0.20 -4.78 2.24
C LEU A 63 -1.01 -5.70 2.35
N LEU A 64 -1.28 -6.52 1.33
CA LEU A 64 -2.40 -7.46 1.31
C LEU A 64 -2.33 -8.48 2.45
N ASN A 65 -1.15 -9.05 2.71
CA ASN A 65 -0.93 -9.97 3.82
C ASN A 65 -1.20 -9.30 5.17
N ARG A 66 -0.78 -8.04 5.34
CA ARG A 66 -1.06 -7.27 6.56
C ARG A 66 -2.56 -7.02 6.74
N TRP A 67 -3.30 -6.83 5.64
CA TRP A 67 -4.76 -6.65 5.65
C TRP A 67 -5.53 -7.98 5.68
N ARG A 68 -4.83 -9.12 5.63
CA ARG A 68 -5.41 -10.48 5.59
C ARG A 68 -6.34 -10.69 4.38
N LEU A 69 -6.04 -10.04 3.26
CA LEU A 69 -6.80 -10.15 2.03
C LEU A 69 -6.14 -11.14 1.08
N ARG A 70 -6.97 -11.90 0.36
CA ARG A 70 -6.54 -12.83 -0.68
C ARG A 70 -7.02 -12.29 -2.03
N LEU A 71 -6.08 -11.93 -2.89
CA LEU A 71 -6.33 -11.59 -4.29
C LEU A 71 -5.57 -12.59 -5.18
N PRO A 72 -6.11 -12.93 -6.37
CA PRO A 72 -5.37 -13.62 -7.42
C PRO A 72 -4.07 -12.91 -7.76
N LYS A 73 -3.04 -13.67 -8.14
CA LYS A 73 -1.72 -13.10 -8.43
C LYS A 73 -1.78 -12.16 -9.64
N GLU A 74 -2.59 -12.52 -10.62
CA GLU A 74 -2.81 -11.83 -11.88
C GLU A 74 -3.42 -10.44 -11.62
N ASP A 75 -4.39 -10.36 -10.72
CA ASP A 75 -5.01 -9.11 -10.29
C ASP A 75 -4.00 -8.20 -9.60
N VAL A 76 -3.17 -8.75 -8.71
CA VAL A 76 -2.11 -7.99 -8.03
C VAL A 76 -1.11 -7.43 -9.04
N VAL A 77 -0.69 -8.22 -10.02
CA VAL A 77 0.23 -7.78 -11.09
C VAL A 77 -0.40 -6.67 -11.92
N SER A 78 -1.68 -6.81 -12.28
CA SER A 78 -2.43 -5.81 -13.04
C SER A 78 -2.55 -4.48 -12.29
N ILE A 79 -2.98 -4.52 -11.02
CA ILE A 79 -3.12 -3.33 -10.16
C ILE A 79 -1.78 -2.61 -10.00
N VAL A 80 -0.69 -3.36 -9.76
CA VAL A 80 0.65 -2.79 -9.63
C VAL A 80 1.10 -2.14 -10.93
N GLY A 81 0.82 -2.75 -12.09
CA GLY A 81 1.15 -2.18 -13.40
C GLY A 81 0.48 -0.83 -13.63
N ILE A 82 -0.83 -0.74 -13.37
CA ILE A 82 -1.59 0.52 -13.47
C ILE A 82 -1.02 1.56 -12.50
N ALA A 83 -0.80 1.18 -11.24
CA ALA A 83 -0.24 2.08 -10.23
C ALA A 83 1.15 2.61 -10.58
N LEU A 84 2.00 1.80 -11.24
CA LEU A 84 3.32 2.23 -11.70
C LEU A 84 3.23 3.25 -12.84
N CYS A 85 2.37 3.00 -13.83
CA CYS A 85 2.15 3.94 -14.93
C CYS A 85 1.63 5.29 -14.42
N GLU A 86 0.68 5.28 -13.50
CA GLU A 86 0.16 6.49 -12.86
C GLU A 86 1.21 7.20 -12.01
N ALA A 87 1.97 6.45 -11.20
CA ALA A 87 3.00 7.01 -10.35
C ALA A 87 4.15 7.58 -11.18
N GLY A 88 4.58 6.90 -12.24
CA GLY A 88 5.62 7.36 -13.16
C GLY A 88 5.26 8.72 -13.77
N ASN A 89 4.01 8.89 -14.20
CA ASN A 89 3.53 10.16 -14.78
C ASN A 89 3.37 11.29 -13.76
N ARG A 90 3.18 10.96 -12.47
CA ARG A 90 2.93 11.95 -11.41
C ARG A 90 4.15 12.26 -10.55
N PHE A 91 5.22 11.49 -10.69
CA PHE A 91 6.40 11.65 -9.86
C PHE A 91 7.16 12.93 -10.23
N ASP A 92 7.43 13.75 -9.23
CA ASP A 92 8.21 14.97 -9.35
C ASP A 92 9.43 14.88 -8.42
N PRO A 93 10.66 14.81 -8.96
CA PRO A 93 11.88 14.69 -8.17
C PRO A 93 12.19 15.94 -7.33
N SER A 94 11.53 17.08 -7.58
CA SER A 94 11.73 18.31 -6.82
C SER A 94 11.28 18.22 -5.36
N TYR A 95 10.40 17.27 -5.02
CA TYR A 95 9.94 17.02 -3.66
C TYR A 95 10.95 16.26 -2.77
N GLN A 96 12.15 15.95 -3.28
CA GLN A 96 13.23 15.27 -2.54
C GLN A 96 12.85 13.88 -1.97
N ALA A 97 11.76 13.30 -2.45
CA ALA A 97 11.37 11.93 -2.13
C ALA A 97 11.89 10.98 -3.20
N THR A 98 12.34 9.79 -2.81
CA THR A 98 12.64 8.73 -3.77
C THR A 98 11.35 8.23 -4.42
N PHE A 99 11.43 7.81 -5.69
CA PHE A 99 10.29 7.24 -6.41
C PHE A 99 9.66 6.09 -5.62
N ARG A 100 10.48 5.22 -5.02
CA ARG A 100 10.02 4.10 -4.17
C ARG A 100 9.12 4.55 -3.02
N THR A 101 9.49 5.61 -2.30
CA THR A 101 8.70 6.14 -1.18
C THR A 101 7.39 6.73 -1.69
N PHE A 102 7.44 7.55 -2.74
CA PHE A 102 6.24 8.09 -3.39
C PHE A 102 5.30 6.98 -3.86
N PHE A 103 5.85 6.00 -4.58
CA PHE A 103 5.12 4.87 -5.14
C PHE A 103 4.49 3.99 -4.06
N PHE A 104 5.14 3.79 -2.91
CA PHE A 104 4.56 3.05 -1.80
C PHE A 104 3.21 3.65 -1.34
N TYR A 105 3.13 4.97 -1.18
CA TYR A 105 1.89 5.64 -0.77
C TYR A 105 0.84 5.64 -1.88
N HIS A 106 1.26 5.84 -3.14
CA HIS A 106 0.36 5.77 -4.29
C HIS A 106 -0.27 4.37 -4.42
N LEU A 107 0.57 3.33 -4.44
CA LEU A 107 0.16 1.92 -4.54
C LEU A 107 -0.80 1.53 -3.41
N ARG A 108 -0.51 1.93 -2.17
CA ARG A 108 -1.40 1.67 -1.04
C ARG A 108 -2.78 2.27 -1.26
N GLY A 109 -2.85 3.51 -1.76
CA GLY A 109 -4.12 4.18 -2.07
C GLY A 109 -4.90 3.46 -3.17
N VAL A 110 -4.22 3.06 -4.25
CA VAL A 110 -4.83 2.30 -5.36
C VAL A 110 -5.37 0.95 -4.86
N LEU A 111 -4.59 0.19 -4.09
CA LEU A 111 -5.04 -1.09 -3.55
C LEU A 111 -6.28 -0.96 -2.65
N ILE A 112 -6.33 0.06 -1.78
CA ILE A 112 -7.49 0.29 -0.92
C ILE A 112 -8.74 0.57 -1.77
N LYS A 113 -8.61 1.43 -2.79
CA LYS A 113 -9.71 1.75 -3.70
C LYS A 113 -10.22 0.49 -4.40
N GLU A 114 -9.31 -0.32 -4.92
CA GLU A 114 -9.67 -1.50 -5.70
C GLU A 114 -10.29 -2.61 -4.84
N VAL A 115 -9.72 -2.87 -3.66
CA VAL A 115 -10.32 -3.80 -2.69
C VAL A 115 -11.71 -3.33 -2.26
N THR A 116 -11.87 -2.03 -1.99
CA THR A 116 -13.17 -1.46 -1.59
C THR A 116 -14.20 -1.63 -2.70
N ARG A 117 -13.79 -1.37 -3.95
CA ARG A 117 -14.61 -1.59 -5.15
C ARG A 117 -15.03 -3.05 -5.27
N MET A 118 -14.10 -4.00 -5.16
CA MET A 118 -14.39 -5.44 -5.22
C MET A 118 -15.37 -5.89 -4.14
N ILE A 119 -15.27 -5.36 -2.91
CA ILE A 119 -16.21 -5.67 -1.82
C ILE A 119 -17.61 -5.12 -2.12
N GLN A 120 -17.67 -3.87 -2.62
CA GLN A 120 -18.94 -3.25 -3.01
C GLN A 120 -19.61 -4.01 -4.16
N ASP A 121 -18.85 -4.33 -5.21
CA ASP A 121 -19.32 -5.12 -6.35
C ASP A 121 -19.91 -6.45 -5.85
N ARG A 122 -19.18 -7.18 -5.01
CA ARG A 122 -19.66 -8.45 -4.42
C ARG A 122 -20.98 -8.29 -3.65
N ASN A 123 -21.12 -7.24 -2.84
CA ASN A 123 -22.34 -6.99 -2.09
C ASN A 123 -23.52 -6.63 -3.00
N THR A 124 -23.29 -5.85 -4.06
CA THR A 124 -24.35 -5.48 -5.01
C THR A 124 -24.86 -6.68 -5.81
N TYR A 125 -23.96 -7.59 -6.23
CA TYR A 125 -24.36 -8.82 -6.90
C TYR A 125 -25.10 -9.77 -5.95
N ALA A 126 -24.66 -9.89 -4.69
CA ALA A 126 -25.34 -10.73 -3.69
C ALA A 126 -26.80 -10.27 -3.45
N LEU A 127 -27.07 -8.97 -3.47
CA LEU A 127 -28.42 -8.42 -3.34
C LEU A 127 -29.26 -8.57 -4.62
N ARG A 128 -28.64 -8.49 -5.80
CA ARG A 128 -29.31 -8.70 -7.10
C ARG A 128 -29.67 -10.15 -7.39
N SER A 129 -29.01 -11.12 -6.74
CA SER A 129 -29.26 -12.55 -6.93
C SER A 129 -30.40 -13.10 -6.07
N LEU A 130 -31.22 -12.26 -5.43
CA LEU A 130 -32.45 -12.73 -4.78
C LEU A 130 -33.47 -13.16 -5.87
N PRO A 131 -33.93 -14.42 -5.88
CA PRO A 131 -34.99 -14.86 -6.77
C PRO A 131 -36.32 -14.29 -6.25
N GLY A 132 -36.77 -13.18 -6.84
CA GLY A 132 -38.03 -12.55 -6.50
C GLY A 132 -38.55 -11.77 -7.71
N GLU A 133 -39.59 -12.33 -8.33
CA GLU A 133 -40.43 -11.81 -9.42
C GLU A 133 -39.88 -11.93 -10.85
N VAL A 134 -39.99 -13.17 -11.37
CA VAL A 134 -40.36 -13.40 -12.77
C VAL A 134 -41.87 -13.70 -12.78
N GLU A 135 -42.71 -12.69 -12.54
CA GLU A 135 -44.14 -12.80 -12.86
C GLU A 135 -44.41 -12.10 -14.20
N GLY A 136 -44.92 -12.87 -15.16
CA GLY A 136 -45.64 -12.33 -16.32
C GLY A 136 -44.93 -12.41 -17.67
N GLU A 137 -44.47 -13.58 -18.09
CA GLU A 137 -44.47 -13.92 -19.53
C GLU A 137 -45.93 -13.98 -20.01
N LEU A 138 -46.47 -12.84 -20.41
CA LEU A 138 -47.62 -12.78 -21.30
C LEU A 138 -47.13 -13.19 -22.69
N ALA A 139 -47.27 -14.49 -22.99
CA ALA A 139 -47.10 -15.00 -24.34
C ALA A 139 -48.01 -14.21 -25.32
N PRO A 140 -47.49 -13.76 -26.47
CA PRO A 140 -48.34 -13.17 -27.49
C PRO A 140 -49.21 -14.27 -28.11
N ASN A 141 -50.53 -14.15 -27.92
CA ASN A 141 -51.51 -14.95 -28.65
C ASN A 141 -51.32 -14.70 -30.16
N TYR A 142 -50.93 -15.74 -30.88
CA TYR A 142 -51.13 -15.87 -32.33
C TYR A 142 -52.19 -16.94 -32.57
#